data_AF-A0A6B8M7W4-F1
#
_entry.id   AF-A0A6B8M7W4-F1
#
_cell.length_a   1.000
_cell.length_b   1.000
_cell.length_c   1.000
_cell.angle_alpha   90.00
_cell.angle_beta   90.00
_cell.angle_gamma   90.00
#
_symmetry.space_group_name_H-M   'P 1'
#
loop_
_entity.id
_entity.type
_entity.pdbx_description
1 polymer ?
#
loop_
_entity_poly.entity_id
_entity_poly.type
_entity_poly.pdbx_seq_one_letter_code
_entity_poly.pdbx_strand_id
1 'polypeptide(L)'
;MAGKIAQHGWRERLAHETVIVSDSLDPHETQDFPDFTLTGPFFVACGHGCAHGPATHGQGCFERGDGARRRVFDANIARIEHSDFIFAHVNELDCFGTLFEIGHAHACGVPVFLNFGPDLTDRQKQELWFARMGCTMVLGPLEEAFECALQIWGDACVANVFGEVRHG
;
A
#
# COMPACT_ATOMS: atom_id res chain seq x y z
N MET A 1 2.68 -0.51 0.28
CA MET A 1 1.26 -1.00 0.28
C MET A 1 0.31 0.18 0.47
N ALA A 2 -0.78 0.31 -0.29
CA ALA A 2 -1.74 1.42 -0.16
C ALA A 2 -3.12 0.94 0.32
N GLY A 3 -3.82 1.72 1.15
CA GLY A 3 -5.14 1.37 1.68
C GLY A 3 -5.37 1.92 3.09
N LYS A 4 -6.65 2.05 3.47
CA LYS A 4 -7.04 2.62 4.77
C LYS A 4 -6.37 1.85 5.91
N ILE A 5 -5.80 2.59 6.85
CA ILE A 5 -5.06 2.05 7.99
C ILE A 5 -6.04 1.87 9.14
N ALA A 6 -6.09 0.66 9.71
CA ALA A 6 -6.87 0.32 10.88
C ALA A 6 -6.00 -0.52 11.83
N GLN A 7 -6.28 -0.46 13.13
CA GLN A 7 -5.67 -1.36 14.11
C GLN A 7 -6.08 -2.80 13.80
N HIS A 8 -5.15 -3.76 13.74
CA HIS A 8 -5.44 -5.14 13.33
C HIS A 8 -6.09 -5.23 11.93
N GLY A 9 -5.72 -4.30 11.06
CA GLY A 9 -6.25 -4.19 9.71
C GLY A 9 -5.68 -5.23 8.75
N TRP A 10 -6.05 -5.09 7.48
CA TRP A 10 -5.68 -5.98 6.39
C TRP A 10 -4.16 -6.18 6.20
N ARG A 11 -3.32 -5.20 6.56
CA ARG A 11 -1.85 -5.33 6.47
C ARG A 11 -1.30 -6.38 7.44
N GLU A 12 -1.79 -6.41 8.68
CA GLU A 12 -1.39 -7.43 9.67
C GLU A 12 -1.88 -8.83 9.27
N ARG A 13 -3.01 -8.91 8.56
CA ARG A 13 -3.50 -10.18 7.99
C ARG A 13 -2.57 -10.74 6.92
N LEU A 14 -2.07 -9.90 6.01
CA LEU A 14 -1.10 -10.30 4.99
C LEU A 14 0.28 -10.60 5.58
N ALA A 15 0.71 -9.78 6.53
CA ALA A 15 1.97 -9.94 7.24
C ALA A 15 1.99 -11.19 8.15
N HIS A 16 0.82 -11.66 8.60
CA HIS A 16 0.66 -12.65 9.68
C HIS A 16 1.32 -12.25 11.01
N GLU A 17 1.71 -10.99 11.17
CA GLU A 17 2.28 -10.42 12.38
C GLU A 17 1.95 -8.92 12.48
N THR A 18 2.29 -8.32 13.62
CA THR A 18 2.06 -6.89 13.84
C THR A 18 3.11 -6.11 13.05
N VAL A 19 2.65 -5.16 12.24
CA VAL A 19 3.53 -4.31 11.44
C VAL A 19 4.05 -3.15 12.32
N ILE A 20 5.26 -3.25 12.86
CA ILE A 20 5.81 -2.25 13.78
C ILE A 20 7.18 -1.82 13.27
N VAL A 21 7.40 -0.52 13.22
CA VAL A 21 8.70 0.06 12.84
C VAL A 21 9.24 1.00 13.92
N SER A 22 10.56 1.22 13.87
CA SER A 22 11.28 2.03 14.84
C SER A 22 11.12 3.53 14.59
N ASP A 23 11.18 3.95 13.31
CA ASP A 23 10.88 5.30 12.87
C ASP A 23 9.87 5.29 11.71
N SER A 24 8.61 5.55 12.04
CA SER A 24 7.53 5.58 11.05
C SER A 24 7.65 6.72 10.02
N LEU A 25 8.53 7.70 10.23
CA LEU A 25 8.77 8.83 9.32
C LEU A 25 10.04 8.67 8.49
N ASP A 26 10.89 7.68 8.76
CA ASP A 26 12.03 7.38 7.89
C ASP A 26 11.52 6.72 6.59
N PRO A 27 11.72 7.33 5.41
CA PRO A 27 11.26 6.77 4.14
C PRO A 27 11.99 5.48 3.75
N HIS A 28 13.13 5.16 4.37
CA HIS A 28 13.91 3.95 4.12
C HIS A 28 13.63 2.82 5.11
N GLU A 29 12.80 3.08 6.12
CA GLU A 29 12.39 2.04 7.06
C GLU A 29 11.64 0.94 6.34
N THR A 30 12.01 -0.31 6.61
CA THR A 30 11.38 -1.50 6.04
C THR A 30 11.08 -2.55 7.11
N GLN A 31 10.15 -3.45 6.80
CA GLN A 31 9.94 -4.68 7.54
C GLN A 31 9.97 -5.86 6.58
N ASP A 32 10.85 -6.82 6.85
CA ASP A 32 11.05 -7.99 5.99
C ASP A 32 10.13 -9.14 6.39
N PHE A 33 9.48 -9.73 5.39
CA PHE A 33 8.71 -10.96 5.47
C PHE A 33 9.36 -12.02 4.57
N PRO A 34 9.04 -13.32 4.73
CA PRO A 34 9.65 -14.38 3.93
C PRO A 34 9.60 -14.13 2.41
N ASP A 35 8.49 -13.57 1.93
CA ASP A 35 8.21 -13.43 0.48
C ASP A 35 8.21 -11.98 -0.02
N PHE A 36 8.29 -10.98 0.87
CA PHE A 36 8.27 -9.57 0.49
C PHE A 36 8.87 -8.66 1.56
N THR A 37 9.30 -7.46 1.15
CA THR A 37 9.69 -6.39 2.07
C THR A 37 8.62 -5.29 2.03
N LEU A 38 8.12 -4.89 3.20
CA LEU A 38 7.15 -3.80 3.33
C LEU A 38 7.88 -2.48 3.60
N THR A 39 7.54 -1.45 2.84
CA THR A 39 8.09 -0.08 2.98
C THR A 39 7.09 0.92 3.58
N GLY A 40 5.90 0.48 4.00
CA GLY A 40 4.87 1.31 4.62
C GLY A 40 3.66 1.63 3.71
N PRO A 41 2.81 2.61 4.07
CA PRO A 41 2.92 3.43 5.28
C PRO A 41 2.74 2.58 6.54
N PHE A 42 3.60 2.83 7.53
CA PHE A 42 3.56 2.16 8.83
C PHE A 42 2.77 2.99 9.85
N PHE A 43 2.26 2.32 10.88
CA PHE A 43 1.69 3.02 12.02
C PHE A 43 2.73 3.22 13.13
N VAL A 44 2.59 4.32 13.89
CA VAL A 44 3.26 4.44 15.18
C VAL A 44 2.56 3.46 16.12
N ALA A 45 3.26 2.40 16.52
CA ALA A 45 2.74 1.45 17.49
C ALA A 45 2.50 2.16 18.84
N CYS A 46 1.26 2.57 19.08
CA CYS A 46 0.79 3.01 20.38
C CYS A 46 -0.27 2.03 20.83
N GLY A 47 0.03 1.20 21.83
CA GLY A 47 -0.89 0.19 22.39
C GLY A 47 -2.22 0.75 22.93
N HIS A 48 -2.41 2.07 22.87
CA HIS A 48 -3.63 2.78 23.26
C HIS A 48 -4.59 3.07 22.08
N GLY A 49 -4.28 2.65 20.85
CA GLY A 49 -5.14 2.90 19.69
C GLY A 49 -5.08 4.35 19.16
N CYS A 50 -4.25 5.21 19.77
CA CYS A 50 -4.15 6.63 19.46
C CYS A 50 -3.75 6.93 18.01
N ALA A 51 -3.06 6.01 17.35
CA ALA A 51 -2.59 6.10 15.96
C ALA A 51 -3.66 5.84 14.89
N HIS A 52 -4.81 5.28 15.28
CA HIS A 52 -5.74 4.59 14.36
C HIS A 52 -7.04 5.37 14.10
N GLY A 53 -7.03 6.69 14.28
CA GLY A 53 -8.19 7.55 14.02
C GLY A 53 -8.47 7.76 12.52
N PRO A 54 -9.69 8.18 12.16
CA PRO A 54 -9.99 8.62 10.79
C PRO A 54 -9.02 9.72 10.34
N ALA A 55 -8.52 9.62 9.11
CA ALA A 55 -7.62 10.59 8.48
C ALA A 55 -6.27 10.84 9.20
N THR A 56 -5.83 9.96 10.10
CA THR A 56 -4.52 10.09 10.78
C THR A 56 -3.35 9.52 9.99
N HIS A 57 -3.65 8.69 8.98
CA HIS A 57 -2.64 7.98 8.19
C HIS A 57 -1.62 7.20 9.05
N GLY A 58 -2.09 6.62 10.17
CA GLY A 58 -1.28 5.77 11.07
C GLY A 58 -0.46 6.50 12.14
N GLN A 59 -0.59 7.83 12.28
CA GLN A 59 0.31 8.66 13.12
C GLN A 59 -0.34 9.20 14.41
N GLY A 60 -1.67 9.22 14.47
CA GLY A 60 -2.41 9.47 15.70
C GLY A 60 -2.39 10.87 16.32
N CYS A 61 -2.53 10.89 17.65
CA CYS A 61 -2.67 12.07 18.54
C CYS A 61 -1.43 12.98 18.61
N PHE A 62 -0.27 12.53 18.14
CA PHE A 62 1.02 13.15 18.44
C PHE A 62 1.38 14.29 17.47
N GLU A 63 0.60 14.50 16.41
CA GLU A 63 0.97 15.38 15.32
C GLU A 63 -0.21 16.26 14.87
N ARG A 64 -0.60 17.19 15.74
CA ARG A 64 -1.59 18.23 15.42
C ARG A 64 -0.91 19.38 14.67
N GLY A 65 -0.99 19.38 13.33
CA GLY A 65 -0.59 20.52 12.50
C GLY A 65 -0.10 20.12 11.11
N ASP A 66 -0.10 21.08 10.18
CA ASP A 66 0.23 20.80 8.77
C ASP A 66 1.70 20.44 8.56
N GLY A 67 2.63 20.93 9.38
CA GLY A 67 4.04 20.54 9.29
C GLY A 67 4.27 19.05 9.60
N ALA A 68 3.47 18.50 10.49
CA ALA A 68 3.53 17.11 10.92
C ALA A 68 2.96 16.19 9.82
N ARG A 69 1.76 16.53 9.32
CA ARG A 69 1.15 15.94 8.12
C ARG A 69 2.07 16.00 6.91
N ARG A 70 2.83 17.08 6.74
CA ARG A 70 3.77 17.25 5.64
C ARG A 70 4.91 16.22 5.70
N ARG A 71 5.46 15.94 6.88
CA ARG A 71 6.48 14.89 7.04
C ARG A 71 5.95 13.51 6.68
N VAL A 72 4.73 13.19 7.14
CA VAL A 72 4.05 11.93 6.79
C VAL A 72 3.84 11.82 5.28
N PHE A 73 3.38 12.91 4.67
CA PHE A 73 3.21 13.00 3.22
C PHE A 73 4.54 12.76 2.50
N ASP A 74 5.60 13.51 2.85
CA ASP A 74 6.90 13.43 2.20
C ASP A 74 7.51 12.01 2.35
N ALA A 75 7.39 11.40 3.53
CA ALA A 75 7.86 10.04 3.77
C ALA A 75 7.11 9.00 2.90
N ASN A 76 5.79 9.11 2.79
CA ASN A 76 5.02 8.15 2.01
C ASN A 76 5.14 8.34 0.50
N ILE A 77 5.34 9.57 0.03
CA ILE A 77 5.73 9.84 -1.35
C ILE A 77 7.04 9.14 -1.68
N ALA A 78 8.08 9.34 -0.86
CA ALA A 78 9.38 8.71 -1.08
C ALA A 78 9.27 7.17 -1.07
N ARG A 79 8.48 6.59 -0.16
CA ARG A 79 8.23 5.13 -0.11
C ARG A 79 7.57 4.61 -1.38
N ILE A 80 6.59 5.34 -1.93
CA ILE A 80 5.96 4.97 -3.20
C ILE A 80 6.99 4.99 -4.32
N GLU A 81 7.79 6.04 -4.41
CA GLU A 81 8.80 6.22 -5.45
C GLU A 81 9.93 5.20 -5.40
N HIS A 82 10.21 4.64 -4.22
CA HIS A 82 11.21 3.59 -4.02
C HIS A 82 10.65 2.16 -4.08
N SER A 83 9.33 1.99 -4.22
CA SER A 83 8.72 0.66 -4.22
C SER A 83 8.82 -0.01 -5.59
N ASP A 84 9.06 -1.31 -5.61
CA ASP A 84 9.00 -2.14 -6.81
C ASP A 84 7.58 -2.18 -7.42
N PHE A 85 6.58 -2.28 -6.54
CA PHE A 85 5.17 -2.17 -6.88
C PHE A 85 4.35 -1.73 -5.65
N ILE A 86 3.11 -1.31 -5.88
CA ILE A 86 2.13 -1.02 -4.83
C ILE A 86 1.00 -2.04 -4.88
N PHE A 87 0.81 -2.80 -3.81
CA PHE A 87 -0.46 -3.48 -3.55
C PHE A 87 -1.43 -2.52 -2.86
N ALA A 88 -2.55 -2.20 -3.53
CA ALA A 88 -3.60 -1.32 -3.04
C ALA A 88 -4.85 -2.14 -2.67
N HIS A 89 -5.25 -2.11 -1.40
CA HIS A 89 -6.51 -2.71 -0.95
C HIS A 89 -7.53 -1.61 -0.62
N VAL A 90 -8.66 -1.61 -1.34
CA VAL A 90 -9.73 -0.63 -1.18
C VAL A 90 -11.01 -1.34 -0.77
N ASN A 91 -11.41 -1.16 0.49
CA ASN A 91 -12.64 -1.72 1.06
C ASN A 91 -13.66 -0.64 1.48
N GLU A 92 -13.32 0.64 1.37
CA GLU A 92 -14.18 1.78 1.73
C GLU A 92 -14.06 2.89 0.68
N LEU A 93 -15.14 3.67 0.45
CA LEU A 93 -15.13 4.76 -0.53
C LEU A 93 -14.41 6.03 -0.06
N ASP A 94 -14.25 6.22 1.24
CA ASP A 94 -13.63 7.40 1.84
C ASP A 94 -12.10 7.24 2.00
N CYS A 95 -11.47 6.44 1.13
CA CYS A 95 -10.04 6.18 1.11
C CYS A 95 -9.25 7.24 0.30
N PHE A 96 -9.53 8.53 0.48
CA PHE A 96 -8.98 9.59 -0.37
C PHE A 96 -7.44 9.61 -0.45
N GLY A 97 -6.76 9.35 0.67
CA GLY A 97 -5.31 9.21 0.69
C GLY A 97 -4.84 8.08 -0.22
N THR A 98 -5.49 6.92 -0.17
CA THR A 98 -5.19 5.77 -1.04
C THR A 98 -5.44 6.07 -2.51
N LEU A 99 -6.50 6.79 -2.85
CA LEU A 99 -6.73 7.20 -4.24
C LEU A 99 -5.65 8.15 -4.75
N PHE A 100 -5.14 9.03 -3.88
CA PHE A 100 -3.99 9.88 -4.20
C PHE A 100 -2.70 9.06 -4.36
N GLU A 101 -2.42 8.11 -3.45
CA GLU A 101 -1.26 7.21 -3.54
C GLU A 101 -1.27 6.40 -4.85
N ILE A 102 -2.42 5.87 -5.26
CA ILE A 102 -2.60 5.16 -6.53
C ILE A 102 -2.28 6.09 -7.72
N GLY A 103 -2.82 7.31 -7.70
CA GLY A 103 -2.58 8.29 -8.76
C GLY A 103 -1.11 8.69 -8.87
N HIS A 104 -0.43 8.90 -7.73
CA HIS A 104 0.99 9.21 -7.68
C HIS A 104 1.85 8.06 -8.21
N ALA A 105 1.60 6.84 -7.73
CA ALA A 105 2.30 5.64 -8.19
C ALA A 105 2.17 5.47 -9.72
N HIS A 106 0.96 5.63 -10.26
CA HIS A 106 0.73 5.59 -11.69
C HIS A 106 1.54 6.65 -12.45
N ALA A 107 1.57 7.89 -11.96
CA ALA A 107 2.33 8.98 -12.57
C ALA A 107 3.85 8.75 -12.55
N CYS A 108 4.35 8.08 -11.51
CA CYS A 108 5.76 7.70 -11.36
C CYS A 108 6.14 6.43 -12.15
N GLY A 109 5.18 5.74 -12.77
CA GLY A 109 5.42 4.46 -13.45
C GLY A 109 5.62 3.28 -12.50
N VAL A 110 5.25 3.42 -11.23
CA VAL A 110 5.28 2.32 -10.24
C VAL A 110 4.04 1.46 -10.44
N PRO A 111 4.16 0.16 -10.75
CA PRO A 111 3.02 -0.72 -10.95
C PRO A 111 2.10 -0.78 -9.74
N VAL A 112 0.78 -0.71 -9.96
CA VAL A 112 -0.22 -0.83 -8.89
C VAL A 112 -1.08 -2.06 -9.12
N PHE A 113 -1.09 -2.98 -8.15
CA PHE A 113 -2.03 -4.09 -8.08
C PHE A 113 -3.20 -3.71 -7.16
N LEU A 114 -4.40 -3.66 -7.71
CA LEU A 114 -5.60 -3.20 -7.00
C LEU A 114 -6.52 -4.37 -6.65
N ASN A 115 -6.83 -4.51 -5.37
CA ASN A 115 -7.85 -5.42 -4.85
C ASN A 115 -9.01 -4.63 -4.21
N PHE A 116 -10.25 -5.04 -4.51
CA PHE A 116 -11.43 -4.50 -3.83
C PHE A 116 -11.89 -5.43 -2.73
N GLY A 117 -12.06 -4.89 -1.53
CA GLY A 117 -12.59 -5.62 -0.39
C GLY A 117 -14.06 -6.06 -0.57
N PRO A 118 -14.49 -7.07 0.20
CA PRO A 118 -15.86 -7.59 0.13
C PRO A 118 -16.91 -6.59 0.60
N ASP A 119 -16.50 -5.57 1.37
CA ASP A 119 -17.38 -4.54 1.94
C ASP A 119 -17.90 -3.54 0.88
N LEU A 120 -17.29 -3.51 -0.31
CA LEU A 120 -17.77 -2.70 -1.42
C LEU A 120 -18.80 -3.46 -2.25
N THR A 121 -19.94 -2.82 -2.49
CA THR A 121 -20.91 -3.26 -3.49
C THR A 121 -20.35 -3.14 -4.91
N ASP A 122 -20.91 -3.89 -5.86
CA ASP A 122 -20.50 -3.82 -7.27
C ASP A 122 -20.65 -2.41 -7.86
N ARG A 123 -21.69 -1.68 -7.45
CA ARG A 123 -21.87 -0.28 -7.84
C ARG A 123 -20.72 0.59 -7.33
N GLN A 124 -20.33 0.45 -6.06
CA GLN A 124 -19.23 1.23 -5.50
C GLN A 124 -17.90 0.91 -6.20
N LYS A 125 -17.65 -0.36 -6.53
CA LYS A 125 -16.49 -0.77 -7.33
C LYS A 125 -16.50 -0.14 -8.73
N GLN A 126 -17.68 0.04 -9.34
CA GLN A 126 -17.82 0.73 -10.63
C GLN A 126 -17.57 2.23 -10.53
N GLU A 127 -17.94 2.90 -9.43
CA GLU A 127 -17.63 4.33 -9.23
C GLU A 127 -16.11 4.59 -9.14
N LEU A 128 -15.33 3.59 -8.71
CA LEU A 128 -13.87 3.63 -8.66
C LEU A 128 -13.20 3.35 -10.03
N TRP A 129 -13.96 3.40 -11.12
CA TRP A 129 -13.47 3.09 -12.47
C TRP A 129 -12.21 3.87 -12.86
N PHE A 130 -12.13 5.15 -12.51
CA PHE A 130 -11.01 6.00 -12.94
C PHE A 130 -9.69 5.55 -12.31
N ALA A 131 -9.67 5.32 -10.99
CA ALA A 131 -8.49 4.78 -10.30
C ALA A 131 -8.14 3.39 -10.83
N ARG A 132 -9.15 2.54 -11.06
CA ARG A 132 -8.97 1.20 -11.62
C ARG A 132 -8.27 1.21 -12.99
N MET A 133 -8.53 2.19 -13.87
CA MET A 133 -7.92 2.23 -15.20
C MET A 133 -6.39 2.35 -15.16
N GLY A 134 -5.82 2.91 -14.09
CA GLY A 134 -4.38 3.03 -13.90
C GLY A 134 -3.70 1.84 -13.25
N CYS A 135 -4.45 0.78 -12.92
CA CYS A 135 -3.99 -0.35 -12.11
C CYS A 135 -4.19 -1.71 -12.80
N THR A 136 -3.44 -2.72 -12.34
CA THR A 136 -3.72 -4.12 -12.61
C THR A 136 -4.67 -4.66 -11.55
N MET A 137 -5.84 -5.14 -11.97
CA MET A 137 -6.80 -5.74 -11.04
C MET A 137 -6.37 -7.14 -10.62
N VAL A 138 -6.34 -7.40 -9.31
CA VAL A 138 -6.16 -8.73 -8.72
C VAL A 138 -7.44 -9.12 -7.98
N LEU A 139 -8.03 -10.23 -8.42
CA LEU A 139 -9.35 -10.68 -7.98
C LEU A 139 -9.23 -11.69 -6.85
N GLY A 140 -10.32 -11.86 -6.09
CA GLY A 140 -10.42 -12.83 -5.00
C GLY A 140 -10.27 -12.22 -3.62
N PRO A 141 -10.28 -13.07 -2.57
CA PRO A 141 -9.97 -12.69 -1.19
C PRO A 141 -8.63 -11.97 -1.08
N LEU A 142 -8.46 -11.19 -0.02
CA LEU A 142 -7.29 -10.34 0.22
C LEU A 142 -5.96 -11.11 0.06
N GLU A 143 -5.85 -12.27 0.71
CA GLU A 143 -4.65 -13.09 0.73
C GLU A 143 -4.33 -13.65 -0.67
N GLU A 144 -5.31 -14.26 -1.34
CA GLU A 144 -5.15 -14.78 -2.70
C GLU A 144 -4.81 -13.69 -3.72
N ALA A 145 -5.40 -12.50 -3.56
CA ALA A 145 -5.12 -11.36 -4.42
C ALA A 145 -3.70 -10.83 -4.22
N PHE A 146 -3.19 -10.85 -2.99
CA PHE A 146 -1.82 -10.45 -2.71
C PHE A 146 -0.80 -11.46 -3.25
N GLU A 147 -1.05 -12.76 -3.06
CA GLU A 147 -0.24 -13.82 -3.68
C GLU A 147 -0.23 -13.72 -5.21
N CYS A 148 -1.39 -13.43 -5.81
CA CYS A 148 -1.48 -13.19 -7.25
C CYS A 148 -0.62 -11.99 -7.69
N ALA A 149 -0.60 -10.90 -6.91
CA ALA A 149 0.25 -9.75 -7.19
C ALA A 149 1.74 -10.10 -7.10
N LEU A 150 2.16 -10.84 -6.06
CA LEU A 150 3.54 -11.31 -5.91
C LEU A 150 3.96 -12.19 -7.09
N GLN A 151 3.10 -13.12 -7.51
CA GLN A 151 3.37 -14.00 -8.64
C GLN A 151 3.53 -13.21 -9.95
N ILE A 152 2.60 -12.28 -10.25
CA ILE A 152 2.67 -11.46 -11.46
C ILE A 152 3.96 -10.63 -11.48
N TRP A 153 4.34 -10.04 -10.34
CA TRP A 153 5.57 -9.28 -10.24
C TRP A 153 6.81 -10.16 -10.40
N GLY A 154 6.85 -11.32 -9.73
CA GLY A 154 7.94 -12.29 -9.85
C GLY A 154 8.16 -12.74 -11.30
N ASP A 155 7.08 -13.06 -12.02
CA ASP A 155 7.14 -13.46 -13.43
C ASP A 155 7.66 -12.32 -14.32
N ALA A 156 7.28 -11.07 -14.06
CA ALA A 156 7.77 -9.91 -14.79
C ALA A 156 9.26 -9.67 -14.56
N CYS A 157 9.74 -9.80 -13.32
CA CYS A 157 11.16 -9.70 -12.98
C CYS A 157 11.97 -10.79 -13.71
N VAL A 158 11.49 -12.03 -13.70
CA VAL A 158 12.13 -13.14 -14.42
C VAL A 158 12.19 -12.88 -15.92
N ALA A 159 11.09 -12.43 -16.52
CA ALA A 159 11.04 -12.11 -17.95
C ALA A 159 12.04 -10.99 -18.34
N ASN A 160 12.19 -9.97 -17.50
CA ASN A 160 13.15 -8.89 -17.71
C ASN A 160 14.60 -9.37 -17.61
N VAL A 161 14.92 -10.18 -16.60
CA VAL A 161 16.26 -10.77 -16.41
C VAL A 161 16.67 -11.64 -17.61
N PHE A 162 15.75 -12.44 -18.15
CA PHE A 162 16.04 -13.29 -19.32
C PHE A 162 15.92 -12.55 -20.67
N GLY A 163 15.27 -11.39 -20.70
CA GLY A 163 15.19 -10.52 -21.88
C GLY A 163 16.52 -9.82 -22.19
N GLU A 164 17.29 -9.45 -21.17
CA GLU A 164 18.61 -8.82 -21.33
C GLU A 164 19.69 -9.79 -21.83
N VAL A 165 19.54 -11.11 -21.61
CA VAL A 165 20.53 -12.13 -22.02
C VAL A 165 20.44 -12.48 -23.52
N ARG A 166 19.37 -12.09 -24.23
CA ARG A 166 19.14 -12.48 -25.64
C ARG A 166 19.68 -11.51 -26.70
N HIS A 167 20.46 -10.50 -26.30
CA HIS A 167 21.14 -9.58 -27.22
C HIS A 167 22.66 -9.48 -26.98
N GLY A 168 23.30 -10.64 -26.76
CA GLY A 168 24.76 -10.81 -26.76
C GLY A 168 25.24 -11.63 -27.95
#